data_AF-A0AAD6EBS6-F1
#
_entry.id   AF-A0AAD6EBS6-F1
#
_cell.length_a   1.000
_cell.length_b   1.000
_cell.length_c   1.000
_cell.angle_alpha   90.00
_cell.angle_beta   90.00
_cell.angle_gamma   90.00
#
_symmetry.space_group_name_H-M   'P 1'
#
loop_
_entity.id
_entity.type
_entity.pdbx_description
1 polymer ?
#
loop_
_entity_poly.entity_id
_entity_poly.type
_entity_poly.pdbx_seq_one_letter_code
_entity_poly.pdbx_strand_id
1 'polypeptide(L)'
;MQFTDLEFQTLGEQIHRLCIIRGIRHHYGFAQELRGVTPEFTRALNARDIMSGVIPTISRPEETPYCIWYPEVPKEDTLRALVQRYPDMLYHATRASDLYFPHRSPLVRLYDPVQPGSREGPYDGMGCGIGDVDHALFLGDAISRETRKKENGR
;
A
#
# COMPACT_ATOMS: atom_id res chain seq x y z
N MET A 1 3.60 -39.89 4.68
CA MET A 1 4.29 -38.82 5.42
C MET A 1 5.06 -37.95 4.43
N GLN A 2 4.36 -37.20 3.58
CA GLN A 2 4.95 -36.32 2.53
C GLN A 2 4.23 -34.97 2.42
N PHE A 3 3.23 -34.71 3.27
CA PHE A 3 2.44 -33.47 3.22
C PHE A 3 3.14 -32.28 3.88
N THR A 4 4.01 -32.51 4.87
CA THR A 4 4.62 -31.45 5.67
C THR A 4 5.73 -30.70 4.92
N ASP A 5 6.59 -31.40 4.17
CA ASP A 5 7.81 -30.79 3.61
C ASP A 5 7.52 -29.78 2.49
N LEU A 6 6.47 -30.04 1.68
CA LEU A 6 6.00 -29.12 0.65
C LEU A 6 5.33 -27.88 1.25
N GLU A 7 4.53 -28.06 2.32
CA GLU A 7 3.91 -26.96 3.06
C GLU A 7 4.98 -26.08 3.75
N PHE A 8 6.03 -26.67 4.32
CA PHE A 8 7.14 -25.91 4.91
C PHE A 8 7.96 -25.14 3.86
N GLN A 9 8.23 -25.72 2.69
CA GLN A 9 8.96 -25.04 1.61
C GLN A 9 8.16 -23.87 1.03
N THR A 10 6.86 -24.07 0.79
CA THR A 10 5.95 -23.04 0.29
C THR A 10 5.74 -21.91 1.30
N LEU A 11 5.71 -22.21 2.60
CA LEU A 11 5.68 -21.19 3.66
C LEU A 11 6.99 -20.40 3.69
N GLY A 12 8.15 -21.07 3.56
CA GLY A 12 9.46 -20.41 3.52
C GLY A 12 9.59 -19.43 2.34
N GLU A 13 9.11 -19.83 1.15
CA GLU A 13 9.08 -18.96 -0.03
C GLU A 13 8.18 -17.73 0.18
N GLN A 14 7.00 -17.92 0.77
CA GLN A 14 6.09 -16.81 1.11
C GLN A 14 6.73 -15.83 2.09
N ILE A 15 7.37 -16.33 3.15
CA ILE A 15 8.06 -15.49 4.14
C ILE A 15 9.17 -14.66 3.47
N HIS A 16 9.99 -15.27 2.62
CA HIS A 16 11.05 -14.54 1.91
C HIS A 16 10.47 -13.43 1.04
N ARG A 17 9.40 -13.70 0.27
CA ARG A 17 8.72 -12.68 -0.54
C ARG A 17 8.22 -11.53 0.31
N LEU A 18 7.56 -11.82 1.44
CA LEU A 18 7.07 -10.81 2.39
C LEU A 18 8.21 -9.96 2.98
N CYS A 19 9.34 -10.58 3.34
CA CYS A 19 10.52 -9.88 3.83
C CYS A 19 11.11 -8.93 2.78
N ILE A 20 11.16 -9.35 1.52
CA ILE A 20 11.64 -8.51 0.41
C ILE A 20 10.70 -7.32 0.19
N ILE A 21 9.39 -7.55 0.11
CA ILE A 21 8.39 -6.49 -0.03
C ILE A 21 8.50 -5.49 1.12
N ARG A 22 8.65 -5.98 2.35
CA ARG A 22 8.92 -5.14 3.52
C ARG A 22 10.18 -4.29 3.32
N GLY A 23 11.28 -4.90 2.91
CA GLY A 23 12.54 -4.20 2.63
C GLY A 23 12.35 -3.07 1.60
N ILE A 24 11.66 -3.36 0.50
CA ILE A 24 11.34 -2.39 -0.56
C ILE A 24 10.58 -1.19 0.01
N ARG A 25 9.53 -1.43 0.81
CA ARG A 25 8.68 -0.36 1.36
C ARG A 25 9.42 0.53 2.35
N HIS A 26 10.33 -0.05 3.14
CA HIS A 26 11.05 0.66 4.20
C HIS A 26 12.33 1.35 3.72
N HIS A 27 12.95 0.90 2.62
CA HIS A 27 14.23 1.44 2.15
C HIS A 27 14.16 1.87 0.69
N TYR A 28 14.18 3.18 0.44
CA TYR A 28 14.24 3.71 -0.93
C TYR A 28 15.52 3.24 -1.64
N GLY A 29 15.39 2.79 -2.88
CA GLY A 29 16.49 2.23 -3.67
C GLY A 29 16.79 0.74 -3.43
N PHE A 30 16.15 0.09 -2.46
CA PHE A 30 16.32 -1.35 -2.23
C PHE A 30 15.60 -2.19 -3.32
N ALA A 31 16.26 -3.26 -3.77
CA ALA A 31 15.73 -4.28 -4.67
C ALA A 31 15.08 -3.75 -5.97
N GLN A 32 15.61 -2.65 -6.52
CA GLN A 32 15.10 -2.04 -7.76
C GLN A 32 15.19 -2.98 -8.96
N GLU A 33 16.16 -3.90 -8.95
CA GLU A 33 16.33 -4.94 -9.95
C GLU A 33 15.14 -5.92 -10.04
N LEU A 34 14.28 -5.96 -9.02
CA LEU A 34 13.07 -6.80 -9.01
C LEU A 34 11.89 -6.18 -9.75
N ARG A 35 12.03 -4.96 -10.28
CA ARG A 35 10.97 -4.30 -11.05
C ARG A 35 10.63 -5.10 -12.30
N GLY A 36 9.36 -5.44 -12.47
CA GLY A 36 8.87 -6.24 -13.60
C GLY A 36 9.02 -7.76 -13.43
N VAL A 37 9.68 -8.25 -12.38
CA VAL A 37 9.83 -9.69 -12.12
C VAL A 37 8.50 -10.30 -11.69
N THR A 38 7.84 -9.69 -10.71
CA THR A 38 6.47 -10.04 -10.30
C THR A 38 5.64 -8.78 -10.09
N PRO A 39 4.31 -8.83 -10.29
CA PRO A 39 3.44 -7.69 -10.00
C PRO A 39 3.53 -7.21 -8.55
N GLU A 40 3.75 -8.12 -7.60
CA GLU A 40 3.87 -7.83 -6.17
C GLU A 40 5.10 -6.97 -5.85
N PHE A 41 6.27 -7.30 -6.42
CA PHE A 41 7.48 -6.51 -6.25
C PHE A 41 7.37 -5.17 -6.97
N THR A 42 6.84 -5.15 -8.19
CA THR A 42 6.59 -3.89 -8.92
C THR A 42 5.64 -2.99 -8.15
N ARG A 43 4.57 -3.53 -7.57
CA ARG A 43 3.62 -2.78 -6.73
C ARG A 43 4.29 -2.19 -5.49
N ALA A 44 5.12 -2.97 -4.80
CA ALA A 44 5.87 -2.49 -3.64
C ALA A 44 6.84 -1.36 -4.02
N LEU A 45 7.53 -1.49 -5.15
CA LEU A 45 8.45 -0.48 -5.68
C LEU A 45 7.70 0.80 -6.08
N ASN A 46 6.54 0.66 -6.73
CA ASN A 46 5.67 1.79 -7.08
C ASN A 46 5.18 2.52 -5.82
N ALA A 47 4.77 1.78 -4.77
CA ALA A 47 4.39 2.37 -3.49
C ALA A 47 5.55 3.18 -2.89
N ARG A 48 6.76 2.61 -2.88
CA ARG A 48 7.95 3.26 -2.31
C ARG A 48 8.37 4.50 -3.10
N ASP A 49 8.27 4.48 -4.42
CA ASP A 49 8.52 5.65 -5.27
C ASP A 49 7.58 6.80 -4.89
N ILE A 50 6.28 6.52 -4.80
CA ILE A 50 5.26 7.51 -4.44
C ILE A 50 5.56 8.10 -3.05
N MET A 51 5.85 7.26 -2.05
CA MET A 51 6.25 7.72 -0.71
C MET A 51 7.49 8.60 -0.73
N SER A 52 8.40 8.36 -1.68
CA SER A 52 9.65 9.10 -1.83
C SER A 52 9.53 10.32 -2.76
N GLY A 53 8.31 10.63 -3.23
CA GLY A 53 8.04 11.80 -4.08
C GLY A 53 8.19 11.58 -5.58
N VAL A 54 8.34 10.33 -6.03
CA VAL A 54 8.50 9.97 -7.44
C VAL A 54 7.20 9.35 -7.95
N ILE A 55 6.70 9.82 -9.10
CA ILE A 55 5.50 9.26 -9.74
C ILE A 55 5.92 8.16 -10.74
N PRO A 56 5.71 6.87 -10.41
CA PRO A 56 6.11 5.78 -11.28
C PRO A 56 5.23 5.67 -12.53
N THR A 57 5.70 4.90 -13.51
CA THR A 57 4.86 4.43 -14.62
C THR A 57 4.20 3.11 -14.19
N ILE A 58 2.88 3.13 -14.04
CA ILE A 58 2.08 1.93 -13.70
C ILE A 58 1.55 1.38 -15.02
N SER A 59 1.99 0.18 -15.39
CA SER A 59 1.67 -0.39 -16.71
C SER A 59 0.47 -1.32 -16.64
N ARG A 60 0.25 -1.96 -15.50
CA ARG A 60 -0.84 -2.91 -15.30
C ARG A 60 -1.61 -2.65 -14.00
N PRO A 61 -2.93 -2.93 -13.96
CA PRO A 61 -3.73 -2.70 -12.75
C PRO A 61 -3.21 -3.42 -11.50
N GLU A 62 -2.59 -4.60 -11.66
CA GLU A 62 -2.09 -5.40 -10.52
C GLU A 62 -0.85 -4.78 -9.85
N GLU A 63 -0.19 -3.85 -10.54
CA GLU A 63 0.98 -3.09 -10.07
C GLU A 63 0.58 -1.82 -9.30
N THR A 64 -0.72 -1.49 -9.25
CA THR A 64 -1.23 -0.31 -8.55
C THR A 64 -1.15 -0.52 -7.04
N PRO A 65 -0.42 0.32 -6.31
CA PRO A 65 -0.30 0.16 -4.87
C PRO A 65 -1.55 0.65 -4.14
N TYR A 66 -2.03 -0.14 -3.18
CA TYR A 66 -3.12 0.29 -2.30
C TYR A 66 -2.63 1.23 -1.20
N CYS A 67 -1.61 0.78 -0.44
CA CYS A 67 -1.06 1.51 0.69
C CYS A 67 0.14 2.35 0.24
N ILE A 68 -0.06 3.67 0.12
CA ILE A 68 0.99 4.62 -0.26
C ILE A 68 1.39 5.57 0.87
N TRP A 69 0.89 5.37 2.09
CA TRP A 69 1.05 6.28 3.24
C TRP A 69 1.90 5.69 4.39
N TYR A 70 2.49 4.51 4.19
CA TYR A 70 3.29 3.83 5.21
C TYR A 70 4.50 3.12 4.60
N PRO A 71 5.72 3.28 5.16
CA PRO A 71 6.04 3.90 6.46
C PRO A 71 6.06 5.42 6.48
N GLU A 72 6.06 6.04 5.31
CA GLU A 72 6.20 7.47 5.14
C GLU A 72 5.03 7.98 4.29
N VAL A 73 4.47 9.12 4.67
CA VAL A 73 3.36 9.72 3.93
C VAL A 73 3.93 10.61 2.82
N PRO A 74 3.48 10.47 1.55
CA PRO A 74 3.90 11.34 0.46
C PRO A 74 3.53 12.79 0.73
N LYS A 75 4.31 13.73 0.20
CA LYS A 75 4.00 15.17 0.26
C LYS A 75 2.73 15.48 -0.54
N GLU A 76 2.03 16.54 -0.18
CA GLU A 76 0.80 16.97 -0.86
C GLU A 76 1.01 17.19 -2.36
N ASP A 77 2.13 17.81 -2.76
CA ASP A 77 2.46 18.02 -4.17
C ASP A 77 2.60 16.71 -4.94
N THR A 78 3.17 15.68 -4.30
CA THR A 78 3.26 14.32 -4.87
C THR A 78 1.87 13.71 -5.04
N LEU A 79 1.00 13.82 -4.04
CA LEU A 79 -0.38 13.31 -4.11
C LEU A 79 -1.18 14.02 -5.22
N ARG A 80 -0.99 15.34 -5.36
CA ARG A 80 -1.61 16.14 -6.43
C ARG A 80 -1.13 15.70 -7.81
N ALA A 81 0.18 15.55 -7.99
CA ALA A 81 0.76 15.05 -9.24
C ALA A 81 0.33 13.62 -9.55
N LEU A 82 0.19 12.77 -8.51
CA LEU A 82 -0.28 11.41 -8.65
C LEU A 82 -1.70 11.36 -9.22
N VAL A 83 -2.64 12.11 -8.64
CA VAL A 83 -4.05 12.15 -9.10
C VAL A 83 -4.17 12.79 -10.48
N GLN A 84 -3.33 13.78 -10.81
CA GLN A 84 -3.29 14.35 -12.15
C GLN A 84 -2.91 13.31 -13.21
N ARG A 85 -1.98 12.39 -12.89
CA ARG A 85 -1.53 11.34 -13.83
C ARG A 85 -2.44 10.11 -13.80
N TYR A 86 -2.92 9.72 -12.63
CA TYR A 86 -3.76 8.55 -12.39
C TYR A 86 -4.99 8.97 -11.58
N PRO A 87 -6.05 9.48 -12.24
CA PRO A 87 -7.27 9.92 -11.56
C PRO A 87 -7.93 8.84 -10.69
N ASP A 88 -7.80 7.57 -11.09
CA ASP A 88 -8.33 6.41 -10.36
C ASP A 88 -7.69 6.23 -8.98
N MET A 89 -6.50 6.81 -8.74
CA MET A 89 -5.83 6.75 -7.45
C MET A 89 -6.31 7.81 -6.45
N LEU A 90 -7.36 8.57 -6.76
CA LEU A 90 -7.92 9.61 -5.89
C LEU A 90 -8.23 9.09 -4.49
N TYR A 91 -8.85 7.92 -4.36
CA TYR A 91 -9.14 7.33 -3.05
C TYR A 91 -7.88 7.11 -2.21
N HIS A 92 -6.83 6.55 -2.79
CA HIS A 92 -5.56 6.29 -2.09
C HIS A 92 -4.88 7.60 -1.66
N ALA A 93 -4.91 8.61 -2.53
CA ALA A 93 -4.35 9.92 -2.25
C ALA A 93 -5.12 10.67 -1.14
N THR A 94 -6.46 10.65 -1.17
CA THR A 94 -7.29 11.24 -0.13
C THR A 94 -7.06 10.55 1.20
N ARG A 95 -7.03 9.21 1.23
CA ARG A 95 -6.73 8.44 2.45
C ARG A 95 -5.35 8.76 3.02
N ALA A 96 -4.33 8.88 2.17
CA ALA A 96 -2.99 9.29 2.60
C ALA A 96 -3.00 10.72 3.19
N SER A 97 -3.72 11.63 2.55
CA SER A 97 -3.84 13.02 3.00
C SER A 97 -4.60 13.15 4.32
N ASP A 98 -5.68 12.38 4.53
CA ASP A 98 -6.49 12.41 5.75
C ASP A 98 -5.72 11.95 6.98
N LEU A 99 -4.87 10.93 6.81
CA LEU A 99 -4.00 10.44 7.87
C LEU A 99 -2.97 11.48 8.35
N TYR A 100 -2.63 12.47 7.51
CA TYR A 100 -1.60 13.46 7.81
C TYR A 100 -2.17 14.87 8.09
N PHE A 101 -3.31 15.24 7.49
CA PHE A 101 -3.94 16.56 7.63
C PHE A 101 -5.47 16.49 7.81
N PRO A 102 -5.97 15.98 8.95
CA PRO A 102 -7.41 15.76 9.18
C PRO A 102 -8.27 17.04 9.15
N HIS A 103 -7.67 18.23 9.11
CA HIS A 103 -8.38 19.52 9.12
C HIS A 103 -7.98 20.48 7.98
N ARG A 104 -7.20 20.04 6.98
CA ARG A 104 -6.65 20.96 5.96
C ARG A 104 -6.61 20.47 4.51
N SER A 105 -7.03 19.25 4.18
CA SER A 105 -6.88 18.77 2.81
C SER A 105 -7.94 19.33 1.84
N PRO A 106 -7.56 20.07 0.79
CA PRO A 106 -8.48 20.48 -0.27
C PRO A 106 -8.93 19.30 -1.16
N LEU A 107 -8.21 18.17 -1.15
CA LEU A 107 -8.56 16.98 -1.94
C LEU A 107 -9.82 16.29 -1.41
N VAL A 108 -10.08 16.38 -0.11
CA VAL A 108 -11.30 15.88 0.54
C VAL A 108 -12.55 16.60 0.05
N ARG A 109 -12.44 17.89 -0.33
CA ARG A 109 -13.60 18.64 -0.85
C ARG A 109 -14.04 18.22 -2.25
N LEU A 110 -13.22 17.49 -3.00
CA LEU A 110 -13.62 16.96 -4.31
C LEU A 110 -14.44 15.66 -4.19
N TYR A 111 -14.42 15.01 -3.03
CA TYR A 111 -15.06 13.72 -2.78
C TYR A 111 -16.14 13.87 -1.69
N ASP A 112 -17.27 14.47 -2.06
CA ASP A 112 -18.51 14.42 -1.27
C ASP A 112 -19.21 13.07 -1.55
N PRO A 113 -19.36 12.17 -0.55
CA PRO A 113 -19.65 10.76 -0.79
C PRO A 113 -21.11 10.43 -1.15
N VAL A 114 -21.99 11.38 -1.49
CA VAL A 114 -23.39 11.08 -1.82
C VAL A 114 -23.85 11.77 -3.11
N GLN A 115 -23.73 11.07 -4.23
CA GLN A 115 -24.61 11.27 -5.39
C GLN A 115 -25.74 10.22 -5.28
N PRO A 116 -26.99 10.60 -4.99
CA PRO A 116 -28.08 9.65 -4.85
C PRO A 116 -28.45 9.10 -6.24
N GLY A 117 -28.03 7.87 -6.54
CA GLY A 117 -28.46 7.15 -7.74
C GLY A 117 -27.44 6.23 -8.39
N SER A 118 -26.17 6.20 -7.96
CA SER A 118 -25.22 5.19 -8.43
C SER A 118 -25.56 3.83 -7.81
N ARG A 119 -25.71 2.81 -8.66
CA ARG A 119 -26.00 1.41 -8.28
C ARG A 119 -24.82 0.70 -7.60
N GLU A 120 -23.75 1.41 -7.32
CA GLU A 120 -22.60 0.88 -6.59
C GLU A 120 -22.82 1.17 -5.11
N GLY A 121 -23.23 0.14 -4.39
CA GLY A 121 -23.35 0.16 -2.94
C GLY A 121 -22.02 0.49 -2.24
N PRO A 122 -22.01 0.57 -0.90
CA PRO A 122 -20.79 0.85 -0.14
C PRO A 122 -19.72 -0.15 -0.57
N TYR A 123 -18.57 0.36 -1.04
CA TYR A 123 -17.46 -0.50 -1.44
C TYR A 123 -17.15 -1.44 -0.26
N ASP A 124 -17.24 -2.75 -0.49
CA ASP A 124 -17.18 -3.77 0.56
C ASP A 124 -15.74 -4.13 0.96
N GLY A 125 -14.76 -3.38 0.47
CA GLY A 125 -13.35 -3.63 0.75
C GLY A 125 -12.81 -4.96 0.22
N MET A 126 -13.58 -5.72 -0.56
CA MET A 126 -13.24 -7.10 -0.94
C MET A 126 -13.15 -7.33 -2.46
N GLY A 127 -13.54 -6.36 -3.30
CA GLY A 127 -13.59 -6.55 -4.76
C GLY A 127 -12.28 -6.32 -5.53
N CYS A 128 -11.27 -5.70 -4.93
CA CYS A 128 -9.95 -5.59 -5.56
C CYS A 128 -9.12 -6.77 -5.07
N GLY A 129 -8.75 -7.71 -5.94
CA GLY A 129 -7.76 -8.78 -5.68
C GLY A 129 -6.35 -8.25 -5.35
N ILE A 130 -6.26 -7.09 -4.71
CA ILE A 130 -5.07 -6.41 -4.23
C ILE A 130 -4.67 -7.11 -2.92
N GLY A 131 -3.76 -8.06 -3.09
CA GLY A 131 -3.42 -9.09 -2.13
C GLY A 131 -3.30 -8.65 -0.68
N ASP A 132 -3.78 -9.52 0.19
CA ASP A 132 -3.70 -9.52 1.65
C ASP A 132 -2.32 -9.09 2.20
N VAL A 133 -1.27 -9.20 1.39
CA VAL A 133 0.12 -8.88 1.70
C VAL A 133 0.36 -7.42 2.08
N ASP A 134 -0.12 -6.43 1.31
CA ASP A 134 0.17 -5.01 1.62
C ASP A 134 -0.55 -4.56 2.89
N HIS A 135 -1.79 -5.04 3.08
CA HIS A 135 -2.57 -4.84 4.29
C HIS A 135 -1.96 -5.58 5.48
N ALA A 136 -1.56 -6.84 5.33
CA ALA A 136 -0.97 -7.65 6.39
C ALA A 136 0.40 -7.12 6.83
N LEU A 137 1.22 -6.60 5.91
CA LEU A 137 2.49 -5.97 6.28
C LEU A 137 2.29 -4.65 7.04
N PHE A 138 1.29 -3.86 6.64
CA PHE A 138 0.90 -2.64 7.38
C PHE A 138 0.33 -2.98 8.77
N LEU A 139 -0.64 -3.89 8.84
CA LEU A 139 -1.30 -4.30 10.08
C LEU A 139 -0.33 -5.05 11.00
N GLY A 140 0.55 -5.88 10.47
CA GLY A 140 1.61 -6.56 11.23
C GLY A 140 2.55 -5.56 11.91
N ASP A 141 2.95 -4.50 11.21
CA ASP A 141 3.75 -3.42 11.81
C ASP A 141 2.99 -2.58 12.83
N ALA A 142 1.70 -2.35 12.61
CA ALA A 142 0.85 -1.64 13.55
C ALA A 142 0.68 -2.45 14.85
N ILE A 143 0.36 -3.74 14.72
CA ILE A 143 0.19 -4.67 15.86
C ILE A 143 1.52 -4.82 16.61
N SER A 144 2.63 -5.04 15.91
CA SER A 144 3.95 -5.20 16.54
C SER A 144 4.36 -3.97 17.36
N ARG A 145 4.15 -2.77 16.83
CA ARG A 145 4.44 -1.53 17.57
C ARG A 145 3.55 -1.35 18.80
N GLU A 146 2.28 -1.72 18.70
CA GLU A 146 1.35 -1.61 19.81
C GLU A 146 1.64 -2.63 20.92
N THR A 147 2.05 -3.84 20.56
CA THR A 147 2.54 -4.85 21.52
C THR A 147 3.79 -4.36 22.24
N ARG A 148 4.78 -3.81 21.51
CA ARG A 148 6.02 -3.28 22.09
C ARG A 148 5.78 -2.11 23.04
N LYS A 149 4.83 -1.21 22.72
CA LYS A 149 4.44 -0.11 23.63
C LYS A 149 3.86 -0.62 24.95
N LYS A 150 3.09 -1.72 24.91
CA LYS A 150 2.53 -2.34 26.13
C LYS A 150 3.59 -3.03 26.98
N GLU A 151 4.61 -3.60 26.36
CA GLU A 151 5.72 -4.29 27.05
C GLU A 151 6.72 -3.31 27.69
N ASN A 152 7.06 -2.22 26.99
CA ASN A 152 8.00 -1.21 27.50
C ASN A 152 7.34 -0.10 28.35
N GLY A 153 6.02 -0.14 28.51
CA GLY A 153 5.22 0.81 29.29
C GLY A 153 4.88 0.35 30.71
N ARG A 154 5.63 -0.61 31.26
CA ARG A 154 5.57 -1.04 32.67
C ARG A 154 6.84 -0.67 33.41
#